data_AF-A0A3G1TVK1-F1
#
_entry.id   AF-A0A3G1TVK1-F1
#
_cell.length_a   1.000
_cell.length_b   1.000
_cell.length_c   1.000
_cell.angle_alpha   90.00
_cell.angle_beta   90.00
_cell.angle_gamma   90.00
#
_symmetry.space_group_name_H-M   'P 1'
#
loop_
_entity.id
_entity.type
_entity.pdbx_description
1 polymer ?
#
loop_
_entity_poly.entity_id
_entity_poly.type
_entity_poly.pdbx_seq_one_letter_code
_entity_poly.pdbx_strand_id
1 'polypeptide(L)'
;VHNAAAPVVADVGELYRVADIGAVVSLLSRLAFEKSLSYKLEDARTSVQNRIVKALREYRNLHAVQHRLGGRMIYPESLKLLALYGLALCKSTPLRGGYADTQLDERCAAGYTMMALPVKKLLKLLYPNLIRLDEYLLKASFADESENIWKRLPLSAESLDSRGIYIYDDGFRFVLWFGRVLSPDIARSV
;
A
#
# COMPACT_ATOMS: atom_id res chain seq x y z
N VAL A 1 3.40 -21.25 23.33
CA VAL A 1 1.98 -20.96 23.61
C VAL A 1 1.74 -19.48 23.31
N HIS A 2 0.81 -19.15 22.41
CA HIS A 2 0.42 -17.77 22.11
C HIS A 2 -1.01 -17.55 22.64
N ASN A 3 -1.17 -16.70 23.65
CA ASN A 3 -2.46 -16.34 24.22
C ASN A 3 -2.84 -14.94 23.71
N ALA A 4 -4.03 -14.79 23.14
CA ALA A 4 -4.54 -13.50 22.69
C ALA A 4 -5.89 -13.21 23.36
N ALA A 5 -6.08 -11.98 23.82
CA ALA A 5 -7.35 -11.48 24.34
C ALA A 5 -7.76 -10.26 23.51
N ALA A 6 -9.02 -10.19 23.11
CA ALA A 6 -9.57 -9.07 22.34
C ALA A 6 -10.70 -8.41 23.15
N PRO A 7 -10.76 -7.07 23.21
CA PRO A 7 -11.83 -6.37 23.90
C PRO A 7 -13.17 -6.59 23.18
N VAL A 8 -14.25 -6.71 23.97
CA VAL A 8 -15.62 -6.74 23.45
C VAL A 8 -16.08 -5.30 23.29
N VAL A 9 -16.60 -4.96 22.11
CA VAL A 9 -17.12 -3.62 21.78
C VAL A 9 -18.66 -3.61 21.87
N ALA A 10 -19.24 -2.47 22.26
CA ALA A 10 -20.69 -2.34 22.44
C ALA A 10 -21.41 -2.00 21.13
N ASP A 11 -20.72 -1.35 20.19
CA ASP A 11 -21.26 -0.97 18.90
C ASP A 11 -20.26 -1.20 17.74
N VAL A 12 -20.80 -1.22 16.52
CA VAL A 12 -20.00 -1.47 15.31
C VAL A 12 -19.06 -0.30 15.00
N GLY A 13 -19.40 0.94 15.37
CA GLY A 13 -18.54 2.10 15.19
C GLY A 13 -17.25 2.00 16.02
N GLU A 14 -17.33 1.49 17.25
CA GLU A 14 -16.16 1.14 18.07
C GLU A 14 -15.26 0.11 17.38
N LEU A 15 -15.84 -0.94 16.80
CA LEU A 15 -15.08 -1.95 16.06
C LEU A 15 -14.26 -1.32 14.92
N TYR A 16 -14.88 -0.42 14.16
CA TYR A 16 -14.22 0.29 13.06
C TYR A 16 -13.03 1.12 13.54
N ARG A 17 -13.12 1.76 14.71
CA ARG A 17 -12.02 2.58 15.29
C ARG A 17 -10.79 1.78 15.69
N VAL A 18 -10.97 0.52 16.12
CA VAL A 18 -9.87 -0.34 16.59
C VAL A 18 -9.40 -1.37 15.56
N ALA A 19 -10.00 -1.36 14.36
CA ALA A 19 -9.67 -2.32 13.32
C ALA A 19 -8.21 -2.20 12.83
N ASP A 20 -7.49 -3.31 12.81
CA ASP A 20 -6.12 -3.39 12.29
C ASP A 20 -6.13 -3.45 10.76
N ILE A 21 -5.73 -2.36 10.12
CA ILE A 21 -5.65 -2.26 8.66
C ILE A 21 -4.68 -3.28 8.06
N GLY A 22 -3.57 -3.59 8.73
CA GLY A 22 -2.60 -4.56 8.26
C GLY A 22 -3.19 -5.95 8.22
N ALA A 23 -3.91 -6.34 9.27
CA ALA A 23 -4.63 -7.61 9.31
C ALA A 23 -5.71 -7.69 8.22
N VAL A 24 -6.50 -6.62 8.04
CA VAL A 24 -7.55 -6.56 7.01
C VAL A 24 -6.97 -6.69 5.61
N VAL A 25 -5.92 -5.91 5.29
CA VAL A 25 -5.25 -5.96 3.98
C VAL A 25 -4.62 -7.34 3.75
N SER A 26 -3.97 -7.91 4.78
CA SER A 26 -3.38 -9.24 4.74
C SER A 26 -4.39 -10.34 4.40
N LEU A 27 -5.58 -10.26 5.01
CA LEU A 27 -6.69 -11.17 4.72
C LEU A 27 -7.23 -10.96 3.29
N LEU A 28 -7.48 -9.71 2.90
CA LEU A 28 -7.98 -9.39 1.56
C LEU A 28 -7.01 -9.86 0.46
N SER A 29 -5.70 -9.70 0.66
CA SER A 29 -4.68 -10.17 -0.27
C SER A 29 -4.75 -11.68 -0.48
N ARG A 30 -4.90 -12.46 0.61
CA ARG A 30 -4.95 -13.92 0.55
C ARG A 30 -6.22 -14.41 -0.13
N LEU A 31 -7.37 -13.87 0.27
CA LEU A 31 -8.66 -14.21 -0.35
C LEU A 31 -8.70 -13.82 -1.84
N ALA A 32 -8.09 -12.69 -2.21
CA ALA A 32 -8.05 -12.26 -3.60
C ALA A 32 -7.15 -13.17 -4.45
N PHE A 33 -5.98 -13.54 -3.93
CA PHE A 33 -5.11 -14.47 -4.63
C PHE A 33 -5.73 -15.88 -4.71
N GLU A 34 -6.28 -16.40 -3.62
CA GLU A 34 -7.00 -17.69 -3.64
C GLU A 34 -8.14 -17.69 -4.67
N LYS A 35 -8.93 -16.61 -4.73
CA LYS A 35 -9.96 -16.45 -5.76
C LYS A 35 -9.39 -16.44 -7.18
N SER A 36 -8.20 -15.88 -7.39
CA SER A 36 -7.54 -15.88 -8.70
C SER A 36 -7.11 -17.26 -9.19
N LEU A 37 -6.99 -18.24 -8.30
CA LEU A 37 -6.65 -19.63 -8.67
C LEU A 37 -7.83 -20.37 -9.32
N SER A 38 -9.06 -19.92 -9.09
CA SER A 38 -10.28 -20.59 -9.57
C SER A 38 -11.16 -19.73 -10.48
N TYR A 39 -10.98 -18.41 -10.47
CA TYR A 39 -11.81 -17.46 -11.21
C TYR A 39 -10.95 -16.49 -12.02
N LYS A 40 -11.59 -15.68 -12.88
CA LYS A 40 -10.88 -14.67 -13.66
C LYS A 40 -10.22 -13.66 -12.72
N LEU A 41 -9.05 -13.14 -13.13
CA LEU A 41 -8.35 -12.08 -12.39
C LEU A 41 -9.23 -10.84 -12.16
N GLU A 42 -10.10 -10.55 -13.11
CA GLU A 42 -11.10 -9.48 -12.98
C GLU A 42 -12.07 -9.75 -11.82
N ASP A 43 -12.59 -10.96 -11.69
CA ASP A 43 -13.50 -11.34 -10.60
C ASP A 43 -12.82 -11.23 -9.23
N ALA A 44 -11.52 -11.54 -9.16
CA ALA A 44 -10.71 -11.37 -7.96
C ALA A 44 -10.57 -9.89 -7.58
N ARG A 45 -10.24 -9.02 -8.54
CA ARG A 45 -10.13 -7.56 -8.31
C ARG A 45 -11.48 -6.95 -7.92
N THR A 46 -12.55 -7.28 -8.62
CA THR A 46 -13.91 -6.81 -8.35
C THR A 46 -14.38 -7.26 -6.96
N SER A 47 -14.02 -8.48 -6.54
CA SER A 47 -14.29 -8.97 -5.18
C SER A 47 -13.63 -8.09 -4.10
N VAL A 48 -12.37 -7.69 -4.28
CA VAL A 48 -11.68 -6.77 -3.36
C VAL A 48 -12.37 -5.41 -3.32
N GLN A 49 -12.66 -4.83 -4.49
CA GLN A 49 -13.32 -3.53 -4.61
C GLN A 49 -14.70 -3.54 -3.93
N ASN A 50 -15.52 -4.56 -4.19
CA ASN A 50 -16.85 -4.68 -3.62
C ASN A 50 -16.83 -4.80 -2.09
N ARG A 51 -15.86 -5.52 -1.52
CA ARG A 51 -15.68 -5.61 -0.06
C ARG A 51 -15.35 -4.26 0.56
N ILE A 52 -14.46 -3.48 -0.06
CA ILE A 52 -14.08 -2.15 0.40
C ILE A 52 -15.25 -1.16 0.25
N VAL A 53 -15.93 -1.16 -0.89
CA VAL A 53 -17.12 -0.32 -1.14
C VAL A 53 -18.23 -0.63 -0.14
N LYS A 54 -18.47 -1.92 0.15
CA LYS A 54 -19.44 -2.32 1.18
C LYS A 54 -19.02 -1.80 2.56
N ALA A 55 -17.76 -1.97 2.96
CA ALA A 55 -17.28 -1.47 4.25
C ALA A 55 -17.41 0.05 4.40
N LEU A 56 -17.10 0.82 3.35
CA LEU A 56 -17.28 2.28 3.30
C LEU A 56 -18.75 2.67 3.40
N ARG A 57 -19.63 1.98 2.68
CA ARG A 57 -21.09 2.22 2.71
C ARG A 57 -21.67 1.98 4.09
N GLU A 58 -21.32 0.86 4.72
CA GLU A 58 -21.84 0.55 6.07
C GLU A 58 -21.36 1.57 7.09
N TYR A 59 -20.08 1.95 7.08
CA TYR A 59 -19.57 3.00 7.96
C TYR A 59 -20.30 4.34 7.75
N ARG A 60 -20.56 4.71 6.49
CA ARG A 60 -21.32 5.91 6.18
C ARG A 60 -22.74 5.87 6.74
N ASN A 61 -23.41 4.72 6.65
CA ASN A 61 -24.76 4.54 7.16
C ASN A 61 -24.82 4.70 8.69
N LEU A 62 -23.81 4.19 9.42
CA LEU A 62 -23.71 4.34 10.88
C LEU A 62 -23.67 5.81 11.34
N HIS A 63 -23.07 6.69 10.52
CA HIS A 63 -22.91 8.12 10.85
C HIS A 63 -23.79 9.04 10.02
N ALA A 64 -24.83 8.52 9.36
CA ALA A 64 -25.68 9.26 8.44
C ALA A 64 -26.40 10.47 9.08
N VAL A 65 -26.71 10.38 10.37
CA VAL A 65 -27.43 11.43 11.13
C VAL A 65 -26.50 12.54 11.63
N GLN A 66 -25.26 12.19 11.99
CA GLN A 66 -24.31 13.10 12.64
C GLN A 66 -23.60 14.04 11.67
N HIS A 67 -23.52 13.65 10.40
CA HIS A 67 -22.85 14.42 9.38
C HIS A 67 -23.88 14.78 8.30
N ARG A 68 -23.99 16.06 7.94
CA ARG A 68 -24.66 16.48 6.70
C ARG A 68 -23.75 16.08 5.53
N LEU A 69 -23.75 14.80 5.17
CA LEU A 69 -22.75 14.09 4.33
C LEU A 69 -22.85 14.39 2.82
N GLY A 70 -23.03 15.65 2.44
CA GLY A 70 -22.90 16.06 1.05
C GLY A 70 -21.43 16.01 0.61
N GLY A 71 -21.09 15.14 -0.34
CA GLY A 71 -19.84 15.20 -1.10
C GLY A 71 -18.53 14.79 -0.39
N ARG A 72 -18.56 14.27 0.84
CA ARG A 72 -17.35 13.84 1.57
C ARG A 72 -17.33 12.33 1.80
N MET A 73 -16.18 11.70 1.55
CA MET A 73 -15.94 10.32 1.96
C MET A 73 -15.55 10.30 3.44
N ILE A 74 -16.34 9.60 4.26
CA ILE A 74 -16.07 9.42 5.70
C ILE A 74 -15.62 7.99 5.97
N TYR A 75 -14.56 7.85 6.77
CA TYR A 75 -14.03 6.55 7.20
C TYR A 75 -13.17 6.73 8.46
N PRO A 76 -13.02 5.73 9.34
CA PRO A 76 -12.25 5.88 10.56
C PRO A 76 -10.75 5.99 10.25
N GLU A 77 -10.02 6.66 11.14
CA GLU A 77 -8.58 6.89 11.01
C GLU A 77 -7.78 5.59 10.88
N SER A 78 -8.18 4.57 11.64
CA SER A 78 -7.62 3.20 11.64
C SER A 78 -7.59 2.57 10.25
N LEU A 79 -8.57 2.85 9.40
CA LEU A 79 -8.73 2.24 8.08
C LEU A 79 -8.61 3.26 6.93
N LYS A 80 -8.11 4.47 7.19
CA LYS A 80 -8.03 5.55 6.19
C LYS A 80 -7.25 5.17 4.91
N LEU A 81 -6.30 4.25 5.02
CA LEU A 81 -5.48 3.77 3.89
C LEU A 81 -6.04 2.51 3.22
N LEU A 82 -7.22 2.01 3.64
CA LEU A 82 -7.74 0.73 3.15
C LEU A 82 -8.00 0.75 1.64
N ALA A 83 -8.57 1.85 1.13
CA ALA A 83 -8.79 2.01 -0.30
C ALA A 83 -7.48 2.08 -1.09
N LEU A 84 -6.44 2.72 -0.52
CA LEU A 84 -5.11 2.81 -1.11
C LEU A 84 -4.48 1.41 -1.25
N TYR A 85 -4.51 0.62 -0.18
CA TYR A 85 -4.01 -0.75 -0.20
C TYR A 85 -4.84 -1.68 -1.09
N GLY A 86 -6.16 -1.49 -1.14
CA GLY A 86 -7.03 -2.22 -2.06
C GLY A 86 -6.68 -1.96 -3.53
N LEU A 87 -6.44 -0.70 -3.89
CA LEU A 87 -5.99 -0.33 -5.24
C LEU A 87 -4.60 -0.91 -5.55
N ALA A 88 -3.67 -0.80 -4.60
CA ALA A 88 -2.33 -1.36 -4.71
C ALA A 88 -2.37 -2.88 -4.92
N LEU A 89 -3.21 -3.58 -4.16
CA LEU A 89 -3.46 -5.01 -4.32
C LEU A 89 -3.99 -5.34 -5.72
N CYS A 90 -4.97 -4.60 -6.23
CA CYS A 90 -5.49 -4.82 -7.59
C CYS A 90 -4.45 -4.55 -8.69
N LYS A 91 -3.45 -3.70 -8.44
CA LYS A 91 -2.34 -3.40 -9.37
C LYS A 91 -1.12 -4.31 -9.18
N SER A 92 -1.09 -5.11 -8.13
CA SER A 92 0.04 -5.99 -7.81
C SER A 92 0.20 -7.11 -8.84
N THR A 93 1.42 -7.64 -8.99
CA THR A 93 1.76 -8.70 -9.93
C THR A 93 0.81 -9.91 -9.91
N PRO A 94 0.35 -10.42 -8.74
CA PRO A 94 -0.57 -11.56 -8.72
C PRO A 94 -1.95 -11.28 -9.33
N LEU A 95 -2.43 -10.03 -9.28
CA LEU A 95 -3.83 -9.68 -9.61
C LEU A 95 -3.98 -8.71 -10.79
N ARG A 96 -2.92 -8.01 -11.22
CA ARG A 96 -2.95 -7.17 -12.41
C ARG A 96 -3.37 -8.00 -13.62
N GLY A 97 -4.18 -7.42 -14.50
CA GLY A 97 -4.55 -8.04 -15.78
C GLY A 97 -4.52 -7.01 -16.90
N GLY A 98 -4.37 -7.46 -18.14
CA GLY A 98 -4.31 -6.60 -19.32
C GLY A 98 -3.27 -7.05 -20.36
N TYR A 99 -3.10 -6.28 -21.43
CA TYR A 99 -2.35 -6.63 -22.65
C TYR A 99 -0.82 -6.72 -22.48
N ALA A 100 -0.27 -6.22 -21.36
CA ALA A 100 1.14 -6.39 -20.98
C ALA A 100 1.22 -7.34 -19.78
N ASP A 101 0.85 -8.60 -20.02
CA ASP A 101 0.64 -9.56 -18.93
C ASP A 101 1.95 -10.01 -18.30
N THR A 102 1.92 -10.25 -16.99
CA THR A 102 3.02 -10.88 -16.26
C THR A 102 3.12 -12.33 -16.68
N GLN A 103 4.34 -12.86 -16.86
CA GLN A 103 4.53 -14.28 -17.14
C GLN A 103 3.87 -15.15 -16.04
N LEU A 104 3.33 -16.30 -16.42
CA LEU A 104 2.54 -17.14 -15.52
C LEU A 104 3.32 -17.59 -14.29
N ASP A 105 4.58 -17.97 -14.50
CA ASP A 105 5.53 -18.33 -13.45
C ASP A 105 5.80 -17.17 -12.48
N GLU A 106 6.08 -15.97 -12.99
CA GLU A 106 6.28 -14.76 -12.18
C GLU A 106 5.01 -14.42 -11.38
N ARG A 107 3.82 -14.56 -11.98
CA ARG A 107 2.53 -14.35 -11.31
C ARG A 107 2.34 -15.34 -10.16
N CYS A 108 2.55 -16.63 -10.42
CA CYS A 108 2.45 -17.67 -9.40
C CYS A 108 3.45 -17.43 -8.27
N ALA A 109 4.71 -17.16 -8.60
CA ALA A 109 5.77 -16.88 -7.63
C ALA A 109 5.45 -15.67 -6.75
N ALA A 110 5.00 -14.55 -7.36
CA ALA A 110 4.59 -13.36 -6.63
C ALA A 110 3.38 -13.62 -5.73
N GLY A 111 2.41 -14.42 -6.20
CA GLY A 111 1.22 -14.80 -5.46
C GLY A 111 1.52 -15.67 -4.24
N TYR A 112 2.31 -16.72 -4.40
CA TYR A 112 2.78 -17.55 -3.28
C TYR A 112 3.63 -16.75 -2.30
N THR A 113 4.48 -15.85 -2.79
CA THR A 113 5.23 -14.92 -1.93
C THR A 113 4.27 -14.06 -1.10
N MET A 114 3.24 -13.49 -1.72
CA MET A 114 2.22 -12.69 -1.04
C MET A 114 1.49 -13.46 0.07
N MET A 115 1.18 -14.74 -0.16
CA MET A 115 0.55 -15.63 0.83
C MET A 115 1.43 -15.90 2.05
N ALA A 116 2.75 -16.00 1.84
CA ALA A 116 3.73 -16.33 2.88
C ALA A 116 4.26 -15.12 3.66
N LEU A 117 4.14 -13.90 3.12
CA LEU A 117 4.73 -12.71 3.73
C LEU A 117 4.08 -12.34 5.08
N PRO A 118 4.88 -11.99 6.10
CA PRO A 118 4.40 -11.31 7.30
C PRO A 118 3.71 -9.99 6.95
N VAL A 119 2.70 -9.60 7.74
CA VAL A 119 1.86 -8.41 7.51
C VAL A 119 2.68 -7.16 7.17
N LYS A 120 3.72 -6.85 7.98
CA LYS A 120 4.58 -5.67 7.76
C LYS A 120 5.27 -5.68 6.39
N LYS A 121 5.77 -6.84 5.94
CA LYS A 121 6.43 -6.97 4.64
C LYS A 121 5.43 -6.92 3.49
N LEU A 122 4.25 -7.51 3.67
CA LEU A 122 3.16 -7.44 2.70
C LEU A 122 2.71 -5.99 2.47
N LEU A 123 2.52 -5.21 3.53
CA LEU A 123 2.14 -3.80 3.41
C LEU A 123 3.21 -2.99 2.66
N LYS A 124 4.49 -3.27 2.91
CA LYS A 124 5.60 -2.63 2.19
C LYS A 124 5.65 -3.04 0.72
N LEU A 125 5.39 -4.31 0.41
CA LEU A 125 5.33 -4.80 -0.97
C LEU A 125 4.16 -4.16 -1.74
N LEU A 126 2.99 -4.00 -1.10
CA LEU A 126 1.81 -3.40 -1.72
C LEU A 126 1.97 -1.88 -1.89
N TYR A 127 2.44 -1.18 -0.86
CA TYR A 127 2.73 0.25 -0.92
C TYR A 127 4.19 0.54 -0.54
N PRO A 128 5.10 0.42 -1.52
CA PRO A 128 6.53 0.68 -1.38
C PRO A 128 6.87 2.09 -0.90
N ASN A 129 8.10 2.24 -0.40
CA ASN A 129 8.63 3.55 -0.09
C ASN A 129 9.26 4.17 -1.33
N LEU A 130 8.92 5.40 -1.64
CA LEU A 130 9.66 6.25 -2.59
C LEU A 130 10.30 7.38 -1.80
N ILE A 131 11.60 7.58 -1.99
CA ILE A 131 12.39 8.56 -1.22
C ILE A 131 13.27 9.30 -2.21
N ARG A 132 13.31 10.63 -2.10
CA ARG A 132 14.24 11.46 -2.86
C ARG A 132 15.60 11.48 -2.18
N LEU A 133 16.66 11.12 -2.89
CA LEU A 133 18.01 10.92 -2.35
C LEU A 133 18.90 12.17 -2.44
N ASP A 134 18.74 13.01 -3.46
CA ASP A 134 19.64 14.14 -3.70
C ASP A 134 19.66 15.16 -2.54
N GLU A 135 18.53 15.32 -1.82
CA GLU A 135 18.45 16.18 -0.63
C GLU A 135 19.33 15.70 0.53
N TYR A 136 19.61 14.39 0.58
CA TYR A 136 20.39 13.76 1.64
C TYR A 136 21.85 13.58 1.25
N LEU A 137 22.13 13.29 -0.03
CA LEU A 137 23.50 13.15 -0.55
C LEU A 137 24.28 14.48 -0.45
N LEU A 138 23.61 15.62 -0.66
CA LEU A 138 24.22 16.95 -0.54
C LEU A 138 24.42 17.38 0.93
N LYS A 139 23.67 16.78 1.87
CA LYS A 139 23.78 17.03 3.31
C LYS A 139 24.68 15.95 3.92
N ALA A 140 25.98 16.04 3.64
CA ALA A 140 27.02 15.09 4.05
C ALA A 140 27.30 15.02 5.58
N SER A 141 26.26 15.03 6.41
CA SER A 141 26.36 14.82 7.85
C SER A 141 25.38 13.73 8.24
N PHE A 142 25.81 12.48 8.07
CA PHE A 142 25.22 11.28 8.69
C PHE A 142 25.38 11.28 10.23
N ALA A 143 25.63 12.43 10.85
CA ALA A 143 26.15 12.56 12.20
C ALA A 143 25.08 12.89 13.27
N ASP A 144 23.83 13.19 12.88
CA ASP A 144 22.73 13.26 13.85
C ASP A 144 21.93 11.95 13.83
N GLU A 145 22.34 11.02 14.70
CA GLU A 145 21.79 9.68 14.93
C GLU A 145 20.34 9.65 15.46
N SER A 146 19.60 10.76 15.42
CA SER A 146 18.22 10.81 15.88
C SER A 146 17.29 11.37 14.81
N GLU A 147 16.46 10.49 14.24
CA GLU A 147 15.19 10.81 13.59
C GLU A 147 15.20 11.50 12.21
N ASN A 148 16.26 11.41 11.40
CA ASN A 148 16.12 11.77 9.98
C ASN A 148 15.40 10.64 9.22
N ILE A 149 14.12 10.46 9.53
CA ILE A 149 13.21 9.54 8.84
C ILE A 149 13.13 10.05 7.40
N TRP A 150 13.83 9.37 6.50
CA TRP A 150 13.73 9.55 5.07
C TRP A 150 12.28 9.82 4.66
N LYS A 151 12.02 11.04 4.17
CA LYS A 151 10.66 11.49 3.88
C LYS A 151 10.10 10.66 2.74
N ARG A 152 9.07 9.87 3.04
CA ARG A 152 8.39 9.04 2.06
C ARG A 152 7.50 9.92 1.19
N LEU A 153 7.70 9.82 -0.11
CA LEU A 153 6.89 10.49 -1.12
C LEU A 153 5.73 9.58 -1.55
N PRO A 154 4.58 10.14 -1.94
CA PRO A 154 3.51 9.37 -2.56
C PRO A 154 3.99 8.65 -3.82
N LEU A 155 3.46 7.45 -4.07
CA LEU A 155 3.70 6.71 -5.32
C LEU A 155 2.87 7.28 -6.47
N SER A 156 3.22 8.48 -6.92
CA SER A 156 2.61 9.19 -8.06
C SER A 156 3.71 9.67 -9.02
N ALA A 157 3.40 9.76 -10.31
CA ALA A 157 4.30 10.36 -11.29
C ALA A 157 4.62 11.83 -10.96
N GLU A 158 3.68 12.54 -10.33
CA GLU A 158 3.86 13.93 -9.87
C GLU A 158 4.91 14.06 -8.76
N SER A 159 5.24 12.96 -8.06
CA SER A 159 6.27 12.94 -7.03
C SER A 159 7.69 12.80 -7.61
N LEU A 160 7.82 12.55 -8.92
CA LEU A 160 9.11 12.44 -9.61
C LEU A 160 9.43 13.75 -10.34
N ASP A 161 10.46 14.46 -9.89
CA ASP A 161 11.09 15.55 -10.63
C ASP A 161 12.21 15.02 -11.52
N SER A 162 12.21 15.42 -12.79
CA SER A 162 13.27 15.12 -13.77
C SER A 162 14.69 15.52 -13.36
N ARG A 163 14.87 16.33 -12.31
CA ARG A 163 16.16 16.79 -11.79
C ARG A 163 16.62 16.06 -10.53
N GLY A 164 15.79 15.17 -9.97
CA GLY A 164 16.09 14.47 -8.71
C GLY A 164 16.58 13.04 -8.90
N ILE A 165 17.10 12.47 -7.81
CA ILE A 165 17.44 11.04 -7.71
C ILE A 165 16.51 10.43 -6.68
N TYR A 166 15.94 9.28 -6.99
CA TYR A 166 14.95 8.65 -6.12
C TYR A 166 15.31 7.18 -5.90
N ILE A 167 15.04 6.68 -4.69
CA ILE A 167 15.05 5.27 -4.38
C ILE A 167 13.62 4.79 -4.14
N TYR A 168 13.27 3.72 -4.83
CA TYR A 168 12.06 2.95 -4.62
C TYR A 168 12.44 1.63 -3.92
N ASP A 169 11.75 1.33 -2.83
CA ASP A 169 12.00 0.17 -1.97
C ASP A 169 10.69 -0.54 -1.64
N ASP A 170 10.44 -1.67 -2.30
CA ASP A 170 9.29 -2.55 -2.07
C ASP A 170 9.56 -3.66 -1.02
N GLY A 171 10.77 -3.68 -0.47
CA GLY A 171 11.24 -4.72 0.47
C GLY A 171 11.86 -5.96 -0.17
N PHE A 172 11.83 -6.08 -1.49
CA PHE A 172 12.47 -7.15 -2.27
C PHE A 172 13.51 -6.60 -3.27
N ARG A 173 13.23 -5.44 -3.84
CA ARG A 173 14.02 -4.78 -4.86
C ARG A 173 14.20 -3.31 -4.48
N PHE A 174 15.39 -2.81 -4.79
CA PHE A 174 15.68 -1.40 -4.77
C PHE A 174 15.79 -0.92 -6.21
N VAL A 175 15.02 0.10 -6.56
CA VAL A 175 15.10 0.74 -7.87
C VAL A 175 15.60 2.17 -7.66
N LEU A 176 16.80 2.45 -8.16
CA LEU A 176 17.31 3.80 -8.24
C LEU A 176 16.84 4.41 -9.56
N TRP A 177 16.09 5.51 -9.44
CA TRP A 177 15.63 6.27 -10.57
C TRP A 177 16.41 7.57 -10.66
N PHE A 178 17.00 7.80 -11.83
CA PHE A 178 17.78 8.99 -12.16
C PHE A 178 16.95 9.89 -13.06
N GLY A 179 16.75 11.13 -12.62
CA GLY A 179 16.10 12.14 -13.42
C GLY A 179 16.84 12.41 -14.73
N ARG A 180 16.08 12.67 -15.81
CA ARG A 180 16.64 12.95 -17.15
C ARG A 180 17.51 14.23 -17.19
N VAL A 181 17.24 15.19 -16.31
CA VAL A 181 17.86 16.52 -16.27
C VAL A 181 18.63 16.67 -14.95
N LEU A 182 19.45 15.67 -14.62
CA LEU A 182 20.31 15.74 -13.45
C LEU A 182 21.45 16.74 -13.65
N SER A 183 21.74 17.51 -12.60
CA SER A 183 22.92 18.39 -12.62
C SER A 183 24.21 17.55 -12.69
N PRO A 184 25.23 17.98 -13.45
CA PRO A 184 26.51 17.28 -13.53
C PRO A 184 27.19 17.09 -12.17
N ASP A 185 26.98 18.04 -11.24
CA ASP A 185 27.59 17.99 -9.91
C ASP A 185 27.00 16.85 -9.06
N ILE A 186 25.68 16.69 -9.07
CA ILE A 186 25.01 15.56 -8.41
C ILE A 186 25.37 14.25 -9.10
N ALA A 187 25.42 14.23 -10.44
CA ALA A 187 25.75 13.02 -11.20
C ALA A 187 27.19 12.51 -10.95
N ARG A 188 28.13 13.39 -10.61
CA ARG A 188 29.51 13.02 -10.24
C ARG A 188 29.66 12.60 -8.78
N SER A 189 28.71 12.97 -7.93
CA SER A 189 28.74 12.66 -6.49
C SER A 189 28.18 11.29 -6.12
N VAL A 190 27.48 10.65 -7.07
CA VAL A 190 26.93 9.29 -6.96
C VAL A 190 27.87 8.30 -7.62
#